data_AF-A0AA51UEV2-F1
#
_entry.id   AF-A0AA51UEV2-F1
#
_cell.length_a   1.000
_cell.length_b   1.000
_cell.length_c   1.000
_cell.angle_alpha   90.00
_cell.angle_beta   90.00
_cell.angle_gamma   90.00
#
_symmetry.space_group_name_H-M   'P 1'
#
loop_
_entity.id
_entity.type
_entity.pdbx_description
1 polymer ?
#
loop_
_entity_poly.entity_id
_entity_poly.type
_entity_poly.pdbx_seq_one_letter_code
_entity_poly.pdbx_strand_id
1 'polypeptide(L)'
;MSRLMKTIIFLIILFIVQIGITSATSEYAAEEQQMLDLINGERAIYGLEPLRFNAVLNDVASEHSKEMIELDYFSHDSYDGTSFSERLANAGYDMVYVGENIALRYPPDLVAAHEGLMASPGHRANILSPNYNEIGIGIWVGEYSGYDNAAMYTQNFGWGDSTTTALQVMRLSPTDSIIESDKSARTFSIGTNVECDIIWSLKGETIKVDSDVLSSYCELVPPAGGTYQVKATASGSAQNVVTEWTWLVVEETVMLKGDANNDGLINILDFSAFAKVYNSTTTGTSKWADFNDDGMINILDFSAFAKVYNK
;
A
#
# COMPACT_ATOMS: atom_id res chain seq x y z
N MET A 1 19.92 7.03 51.04
CA MET A 1 19.30 7.37 49.74
C MET A 1 18.01 8.14 50.01
N SER A 2 17.92 9.39 49.55
CA SER A 2 16.77 10.25 49.79
C SER A 2 15.53 9.72 49.07
N ARG A 3 14.34 10.02 49.59
CA ARG A 3 13.04 9.73 48.93
C ARG A 3 13.03 10.20 47.46
N LEU A 4 13.78 11.25 47.15
CA LEU A 4 13.97 11.79 45.80
C LEU A 4 14.71 10.83 44.84
N MET A 5 15.67 10.04 45.34
CA MET A 5 16.38 9.03 44.51
C MET A 5 15.53 7.80 44.18
N LYS A 6 14.54 7.44 45.01
CA LYS A 6 13.63 6.32 44.71
C LYS A 6 12.58 6.71 43.66
N THR A 7 12.16 7.98 43.62
CA THR A 7 11.20 8.47 42.62
C THR A 7 11.82 8.59 41.22
N ILE A 8 13.11 8.95 41.12
CA ILE A 8 13.82 9.05 39.83
C ILE A 8 14.09 7.66 39.23
N ILE A 9 14.42 6.66 40.06
CA ILE A 9 14.57 5.27 39.60
C ILE A 9 13.21 4.67 39.18
N PHE A 10 12.11 5.07 39.82
CA PHE A 10 10.75 4.62 39.44
C PHE A 10 10.25 5.29 38.15
N LEU A 11 10.68 6.52 37.84
CA LEU A 11 10.37 7.21 36.58
C LEU A 11 11.23 6.72 35.40
N ILE A 12 12.41 6.16 35.64
CA ILE A 12 13.25 5.53 34.60
C ILE A 12 12.77 4.10 34.28
N ILE A 13 12.05 3.44 35.19
CA ILE A 13 11.41 2.13 34.97
C ILE A 13 10.05 2.26 34.24
N LEU A 14 9.51 3.48 34.11
CA LEU A 14 8.31 3.77 33.32
C LEU A 14 8.63 4.26 31.89
N PHE A 15 9.87 4.09 31.43
CA PHE A 15 10.16 4.00 30.02
C PHE A 15 10.32 2.51 29.74
N ILE A 16 9.19 1.79 29.74
CA ILE A 16 9.09 0.55 29.00
C ILE A 16 9.52 0.96 27.59
N VAL A 17 10.73 0.56 27.21
CA VAL A 17 11.02 0.31 25.81
C VAL A 17 9.95 -0.69 25.42
N GLN A 18 8.84 -0.17 24.92
CA GLN A 18 7.94 -0.93 24.08
C GLN A 18 8.86 -1.23 22.91
N ILE A 19 9.58 -2.35 22.99
CA ILE A 19 10.00 -3.05 21.80
C ILE A 19 8.66 -3.47 21.21
N GLY A 20 8.01 -2.51 20.54
CA GLY A 20 7.10 -2.85 19.49
C GLY A 20 7.96 -3.70 18.59
N ILE A 21 7.66 -4.98 18.55
CA ILE A 21 7.89 -5.73 17.33
C ILE A 21 7.05 -4.93 16.32
N THR A 22 7.70 -3.99 15.65
CA THR A 22 7.11 -3.32 14.51
C THR A 22 7.05 -4.42 13.47
N SER A 23 5.95 -5.18 13.44
CA SER A 23 5.59 -5.92 12.23
C SER A 23 5.64 -4.88 11.12
N ALA A 24 6.55 -5.09 10.18
CA ALA A 24 6.64 -4.24 9.01
C ALA A 24 5.27 -4.29 8.35
N THR A 25 4.60 -3.15 8.34
CA THR A 25 3.25 -3.04 7.82
C THR A 25 3.29 -3.28 6.31
N SER A 26 2.27 -3.91 5.73
CA SER A 26 2.27 -4.23 4.29
C SER A 26 1.90 -3.01 3.43
N GLU A 27 2.70 -2.73 2.40
CA GLU A 27 2.39 -1.72 1.37
C GLU A 27 1.04 -1.97 0.69
N TYR A 28 0.61 -3.23 0.61
CA TYR A 28 -0.60 -3.66 -0.08
C TYR A 28 -1.76 -3.97 0.86
N ALA A 29 -1.75 -3.41 2.08
CA ALA A 29 -2.77 -3.75 3.08
C ALA A 29 -4.22 -3.49 2.61
N ALA A 30 -4.44 -2.52 1.71
CA ALA A 30 -5.78 -2.25 1.16
C ALA A 30 -6.24 -3.38 0.22
N GLU A 31 -5.36 -3.80 -0.67
CA GLU A 31 -5.57 -4.91 -1.59
C GLU A 31 -5.69 -6.22 -0.83
N GLU A 32 -4.85 -6.48 0.17
CA GLU A 32 -4.96 -7.65 1.03
C GLU A 32 -6.34 -7.70 1.71
N GLN A 33 -6.84 -6.56 2.20
CA GLN A 33 -8.18 -6.47 2.78
C GLN A 33 -9.27 -6.76 1.74
N GLN A 34 -9.17 -6.15 0.56
CA GLN A 34 -10.12 -6.40 -0.52
C GLN A 34 -10.15 -7.89 -0.91
N MET A 35 -8.99 -8.55 -0.93
CA MET A 35 -8.90 -9.99 -1.17
C MET A 35 -9.59 -10.78 -0.05
N LEU A 36 -9.40 -10.40 1.22
CA LEU A 36 -10.12 -11.02 2.35
C LEU A 36 -11.63 -10.83 2.24
N ASP A 37 -12.10 -9.64 1.87
CA ASP A 37 -13.52 -9.36 1.70
C ASP A 37 -14.14 -10.24 0.62
N LEU A 38 -13.45 -10.44 -0.51
CA LEU A 38 -13.87 -11.36 -1.57
C LEU A 38 -13.93 -12.81 -1.06
N ILE A 39 -12.90 -13.26 -0.35
CA ILE A 39 -12.83 -14.60 0.26
C ILE A 39 -13.99 -14.81 1.25
N ASN A 40 -14.22 -13.85 2.14
CA ASN A 40 -15.27 -13.95 3.15
C ASN A 40 -16.67 -13.80 2.56
N GLY A 41 -16.82 -13.05 1.47
CA GLY A 41 -18.05 -13.03 0.67
C GLY A 41 -18.40 -14.41 0.10
N GLU A 42 -17.42 -15.10 -0.48
CA GLU A 42 -17.59 -16.49 -0.94
C GLU A 42 -17.93 -17.43 0.23
N ARG A 43 -17.19 -17.35 1.34
CA ARG A 43 -17.45 -18.18 2.53
C ARG A 43 -18.85 -17.98 3.09
N ALA A 44 -19.35 -16.75 3.12
CA ALA A 44 -20.70 -16.42 3.58
C ALA A 44 -21.79 -17.07 2.69
N ILE A 45 -21.60 -17.12 1.37
CA ILE A 45 -22.52 -17.81 0.44
C ILE A 45 -22.68 -19.30 0.80
N TYR A 46 -21.61 -19.92 1.30
CA TYR A 46 -21.58 -21.32 1.73
C TYR A 46 -21.87 -21.53 3.22
N GLY A 47 -22.22 -20.47 3.97
CA GLY A 47 -22.51 -20.56 5.41
C GLY A 47 -21.29 -20.90 6.27
N LEU A 48 -20.09 -20.53 5.81
CA LEU A 48 -18.84 -20.71 6.54
C LEU A 48 -18.51 -19.44 7.34
N GLU A 49 -17.92 -19.64 8.52
CA GLU A 49 -17.41 -18.54 9.34
C GLU A 49 -16.34 -17.73 8.59
N PRO A 50 -16.29 -16.40 8.75
CA PRO A 50 -15.28 -15.58 8.12
C PRO A 50 -13.88 -15.94 8.63
N LEU A 51 -12.89 -15.85 7.75
CA LEU A 51 -11.49 -15.88 8.14
C LEU A 51 -11.11 -14.52 8.73
N ARG A 52 -10.28 -14.55 9.77
CA ARG A 52 -9.63 -13.35 10.32
C ARG A 52 -8.17 -13.33 9.96
N PHE A 53 -7.60 -12.14 9.96
CA PHE A 53 -6.18 -12.01 9.69
C PHE A 53 -5.29 -12.47 10.85
N ASN A 54 -4.19 -13.13 10.52
CA ASN A 54 -3.10 -13.47 11.45
C ASN A 54 -1.79 -12.85 10.95
N ALA A 55 -1.05 -12.15 11.82
CA ALA A 55 0.17 -11.43 11.42
C ALA A 55 1.27 -12.38 10.97
N VAL A 56 1.46 -13.49 11.68
CA VAL A 56 2.50 -14.47 11.32
C VAL A 56 2.22 -15.05 9.94
N LEU A 57 0.97 -15.43 9.66
CA LEU A 57 0.59 -15.91 8.33
C LEU A 57 0.79 -14.83 7.27
N ASN A 58 0.51 -13.57 7.61
CA ASN A 58 0.62 -12.44 6.68
C ASN A 58 2.06 -12.15 6.33
N ASP A 59 2.92 -12.01 7.33
CA ASP A 59 4.34 -11.73 7.15
C ASP A 59 4.97 -12.79 6.25
N VAL A 60 4.68 -14.07 6.51
CA VAL A 60 5.16 -15.18 5.66
C VAL A 60 4.59 -15.11 4.24
N ALA A 61 3.31 -14.74 4.07
CA ALA A 61 2.70 -14.63 2.74
C ALA A 61 3.29 -13.46 1.93
N SER A 62 3.54 -12.32 2.58
CA SER A 62 4.14 -11.13 1.98
C SER A 62 5.59 -11.39 1.60
N GLU A 63 6.36 -12.03 2.49
CA GLU A 63 7.75 -12.45 2.20
C GLU A 63 7.81 -13.41 1.02
N HIS A 64 6.93 -14.41 0.96
CA HIS A 64 6.91 -15.35 -0.17
C HIS A 64 6.50 -14.70 -1.50
N SER A 65 5.51 -13.79 -1.47
CA SER A 65 5.10 -13.05 -2.67
C SER A 65 6.22 -12.17 -3.21
N LYS A 66 6.96 -11.51 -2.30
CA LYS A 66 8.14 -10.73 -2.60
C LYS A 66 9.29 -11.60 -3.11
N GLU A 67 9.55 -12.74 -2.49
CA GLU A 67 10.59 -13.69 -2.91
C GLU A 67 10.34 -14.17 -4.34
N MET A 68 9.12 -14.64 -4.63
CA MET A 68 8.71 -15.14 -5.95
C MET A 68 8.94 -14.12 -7.07
N ILE A 69 8.60 -12.86 -6.84
CA ILE A 69 8.72 -11.83 -7.86
C ILE A 69 10.14 -11.29 -7.98
N GLU A 70 10.86 -11.09 -6.88
CA GLU A 70 12.25 -10.61 -6.93
C GLU A 70 13.23 -11.65 -7.50
N LEU A 71 12.93 -12.95 -7.34
CA LEU A 71 13.76 -14.05 -7.84
C LEU A 71 13.20 -14.73 -9.09
N ASP A 72 12.15 -14.16 -9.69
CA ASP A 72 11.56 -14.59 -10.97
C ASP A 72 11.17 -16.09 -11.03
N TYR A 73 10.43 -16.55 -10.02
CA TYR A 73 9.86 -17.90 -9.98
C TYR A 73 8.42 -17.94 -9.45
N PHE A 74 7.71 -19.04 -9.71
CA PHE A 74 6.34 -19.26 -9.23
C PHE A 74 6.18 -20.68 -8.68
N SER A 75 6.20 -20.81 -7.35
CA SER A 75 6.19 -22.10 -6.65
C SER A 75 5.65 -21.97 -5.23
N HIS A 76 5.10 -23.05 -4.69
CA HIS A 76 4.76 -23.15 -3.27
C HIS A 76 6.01 -23.23 -2.39
N ASP A 77 7.05 -23.90 -2.88
CA ASP A 77 8.35 -23.97 -2.20
C ASP A 77 9.15 -22.68 -2.46
N SER A 78 9.86 -22.21 -1.45
CA SER A 78 10.81 -21.09 -1.57
C SER A 78 11.98 -21.43 -2.48
N TYR A 79 12.76 -20.42 -2.86
CA TYR A 79 13.86 -20.59 -3.81
C TYR A 79 14.93 -21.59 -3.31
N ASP A 80 15.13 -21.66 -2.00
CA ASP A 80 16.04 -22.61 -1.36
C ASP A 80 15.45 -24.03 -1.16
N GLY A 81 14.20 -24.25 -1.57
CA GLY A 81 13.47 -25.50 -1.42
C GLY A 81 12.69 -25.64 -0.12
N THR A 82 12.68 -24.62 0.74
CA THR A 82 11.87 -24.60 1.98
C THR A 82 10.39 -24.67 1.61
N SER A 83 9.66 -25.66 2.14
CA SER A 83 8.23 -25.80 1.85
C SER A 83 7.41 -24.68 2.52
N PHE A 84 6.22 -24.37 1.99
CA PHE A 84 5.33 -23.38 2.62
C PHE A 84 5.04 -23.70 4.10
N SER A 85 4.86 -24.99 4.39
CA SER A 85 4.58 -25.47 5.73
C SER A 85 5.78 -25.22 6.68
N GLU A 86 7.00 -25.34 6.15
CA GLU A 86 8.23 -25.07 6.89
C GLU A 86 8.45 -23.57 7.09
N ARG A 87 8.10 -22.72 6.11
CA ARG A 87 8.08 -21.26 6.31
C ARG A 87 7.20 -20.86 7.49
N LEU A 88 5.97 -21.40 7.56
CA LEU A 88 5.04 -21.14 8.66
C LEU A 88 5.59 -21.64 10.01
N ALA A 89 6.17 -22.84 10.05
CA ALA A 89 6.80 -23.38 11.25
C ALA A 89 7.97 -22.51 11.73
N ASN A 90 8.83 -22.09 10.81
CA ASN A 90 10.00 -21.25 11.09
C ASN A 90 9.60 -19.86 11.60
N ALA A 91 8.47 -19.34 11.15
CA ALA A 91 7.86 -18.10 11.66
C ALA A 91 7.15 -18.28 13.02
N GLY A 92 7.11 -19.50 13.56
CA GLY A 92 6.52 -19.81 14.87
C GLY A 92 5.00 -19.97 14.85
N TYR A 93 4.38 -20.18 13.68
CA TYR A 93 2.96 -20.51 13.60
C TYR A 93 2.71 -21.94 14.07
N ASP A 94 1.70 -22.14 14.94
CA ASP A 94 1.33 -23.48 15.41
C ASP A 94 0.45 -24.18 14.36
N MET A 95 0.99 -25.23 13.76
CA MET A 95 0.42 -25.84 12.57
C MET A 95 -0.49 -27.03 12.91
N VAL A 96 -1.77 -26.75 13.13
CA VAL A 96 -2.80 -27.81 13.25
C VAL A 96 -3.40 -28.14 11.88
N TYR A 97 -3.85 -27.11 11.15
CA TYR A 97 -4.31 -27.19 9.77
C TYR A 97 -3.80 -25.97 9.03
N VAL A 98 -3.07 -26.18 7.93
CA VAL A 98 -2.56 -25.09 7.09
C VAL A 98 -2.78 -25.39 5.62
N GLY A 99 -2.90 -24.33 4.81
CA GLY A 99 -2.96 -24.42 3.36
C GLY A 99 -2.38 -23.17 2.73
N GLU A 100 -1.96 -23.26 1.47
CA GLU A 100 -1.47 -22.12 0.70
C GLU A 100 -2.15 -22.09 -0.67
N ASN A 101 -2.53 -20.89 -1.11
CA ASN A 101 -2.81 -20.61 -2.51
C ASN A 101 -1.82 -19.56 -2.99
N ILE A 102 -1.38 -19.67 -4.25
CA ILE A 102 -0.60 -18.63 -4.92
C ILE A 102 -1.24 -18.27 -6.26
N ALA A 103 -1.15 -17.01 -6.65
CA ALA A 103 -1.59 -16.52 -7.96
C ALA A 103 -0.59 -15.51 -8.52
N LEU A 104 -0.52 -15.46 -9.85
CA LEU A 104 0.27 -14.50 -10.61
C LEU A 104 -0.64 -13.81 -11.62
N ARG A 105 -0.54 -12.48 -11.70
CA ARG A 105 -1.23 -11.66 -12.69
C ARG A 105 -0.28 -10.66 -13.32
N TYR A 106 -0.45 -10.41 -14.61
CA TYR A 106 0.25 -9.37 -15.36
C TYR A 106 -0.73 -8.80 -16.41
N PRO A 107 -1.19 -7.54 -16.27
CA PRO A 107 -0.95 -6.59 -15.17
C PRO A 107 -1.59 -7.03 -13.84
N PRO A 108 -1.36 -6.32 -12.71
CA PRO A 108 -2.03 -6.60 -11.44
C PRO A 108 -3.55 -6.50 -11.60
N ASP A 109 -4.27 -7.53 -11.16
CA ASP A 109 -5.72 -7.57 -11.15
C ASP A 109 -6.16 -8.49 -10.01
N LEU A 110 -6.54 -7.88 -8.90
CA LEU A 110 -6.91 -8.58 -7.67
C LEU A 110 -8.19 -9.41 -7.85
N VAL A 111 -9.18 -8.87 -8.55
CA VAL A 111 -10.47 -9.56 -8.77
C VAL A 111 -10.24 -10.77 -9.66
N ALA A 112 -9.50 -10.60 -10.76
CA ALA A 112 -9.15 -11.72 -11.62
C ALA A 112 -8.28 -12.76 -10.90
N ALA A 113 -7.35 -12.34 -10.02
CA ALA A 113 -6.58 -13.27 -9.19
C ALA A 113 -7.52 -14.12 -8.31
N HIS A 114 -8.45 -13.49 -7.59
CA HIS A 114 -9.45 -14.17 -6.77
C HIS A 114 -10.32 -15.15 -7.60
N GLU A 115 -10.87 -14.69 -8.72
CA GLU A 115 -11.70 -15.52 -9.61
C GLU A 115 -10.91 -16.74 -10.15
N GLY A 116 -9.63 -16.54 -10.48
CA GLY A 116 -8.73 -17.61 -10.93
C GLY A 116 -8.51 -18.68 -9.86
N LEU A 117 -8.36 -18.26 -8.59
CA LEU A 117 -8.27 -19.17 -7.46
C LEU A 117 -9.59 -19.93 -7.24
N MET A 118 -10.74 -19.26 -7.32
CA MET A 118 -12.06 -19.89 -7.17
C MET A 118 -12.43 -20.85 -8.31
N ALA A 119 -11.86 -20.64 -9.50
CA ALA A 119 -12.01 -21.53 -10.66
C ALA A 119 -11.14 -22.80 -10.57
N SER A 120 -10.07 -22.79 -9.76
CA SER A 120 -9.20 -23.95 -9.54
C SER A 120 -9.74 -24.83 -8.40
N PRO A 121 -10.07 -26.12 -8.63
CA PRO A 121 -10.62 -26.98 -7.58
C PRO A 121 -9.76 -27.09 -6.32
N GLY A 122 -8.43 -27.13 -6.47
CA GLY A 122 -7.51 -27.21 -5.34
C GLY A 122 -7.49 -25.92 -4.51
N HIS A 123 -7.38 -24.77 -5.18
CA HIS A 123 -7.34 -23.48 -4.49
C HIS A 123 -8.69 -23.10 -3.86
N ARG A 124 -9.79 -23.40 -4.57
CA ARG A 124 -11.15 -23.24 -4.06
C ARG A 124 -11.38 -24.10 -2.81
N ALA A 125 -10.85 -25.31 -2.76
CA ALA A 125 -10.96 -26.17 -1.59
C ALA A 125 -10.30 -25.55 -0.36
N ASN A 126 -9.19 -24.83 -0.52
CA ASN A 126 -8.59 -24.05 0.57
C ASN A 126 -9.50 -22.90 1.02
N ILE A 127 -9.97 -22.07 0.09
CA ILE A 127 -10.83 -20.90 0.38
C ILE A 127 -12.11 -21.30 1.14
N LEU A 128 -12.74 -22.40 0.73
CA LEU A 128 -14.00 -22.90 1.30
C LEU A 128 -13.80 -23.99 2.37
N SER A 129 -12.58 -24.15 2.88
CA SER A 129 -12.33 -25.13 3.94
C SER A 129 -12.89 -24.63 5.29
N PRO A 130 -13.71 -25.43 6.00
CA PRO A 130 -14.16 -25.11 7.35
C PRO A 130 -13.06 -25.32 8.41
N ASN A 131 -11.92 -25.90 8.04
CA ASN A 131 -10.81 -26.15 8.97
C ASN A 131 -9.99 -24.90 9.26
N TYR A 132 -10.21 -23.80 8.54
CA TYR A 132 -9.48 -22.56 8.72
C TYR A 132 -10.35 -21.50 9.35
N ASN A 133 -9.76 -20.75 10.27
CA ASN A 133 -10.35 -19.55 10.86
C ASN A 133 -9.41 -18.34 10.78
N GLU A 134 -8.18 -18.53 10.29
CA GLU A 134 -7.16 -17.51 10.14
C GLU A 134 -6.60 -17.50 8.71
N ILE A 135 -6.15 -16.34 8.26
CA ILE A 135 -5.49 -16.16 6.96
C ILE A 135 -4.40 -15.08 7.02
N GLY A 136 -3.35 -15.26 6.24
CA GLY A 136 -2.42 -14.23 5.81
C GLY A 136 -2.51 -14.08 4.29
N ILE A 137 -2.47 -12.85 3.80
CA ILE A 137 -2.51 -12.52 2.38
C ILE A 137 -1.32 -11.64 2.12
N GLY A 138 -0.42 -12.08 1.24
CA GLY A 138 0.71 -11.31 0.76
C GLY A 138 0.48 -10.91 -0.68
N ILE A 139 0.85 -9.69 -1.01
CA ILE A 139 0.83 -9.17 -2.38
C ILE A 139 2.18 -8.51 -2.63
N TRP A 140 2.73 -8.66 -3.83
CA TRP A 140 3.90 -7.89 -4.25
C TRP A 140 3.84 -7.61 -5.75
N VAL A 141 4.10 -6.36 -6.13
CA VAL A 141 4.13 -5.91 -7.52
C VAL A 141 5.57 -5.62 -7.93
N GLY A 142 5.97 -6.06 -9.12
CA GLY A 142 7.33 -5.92 -9.60
C GLY A 142 7.54 -6.49 -10.99
N GLU A 143 8.79 -6.56 -11.41
CA GLU A 143 9.17 -7.20 -12.67
C GLU A 143 9.10 -8.73 -12.52
N TYR A 144 8.44 -9.41 -13.47
CA TYR A 144 8.45 -10.87 -13.56
C TYR A 144 8.53 -11.30 -15.01
N SER A 145 9.49 -12.15 -15.35
CA SER A 145 9.69 -12.71 -16.68
C SER A 145 9.69 -11.65 -17.80
N GLY A 146 10.28 -10.47 -17.52
CA GLY A 146 10.38 -9.33 -18.44
C GLY A 146 9.10 -8.47 -18.56
N TYR A 147 8.13 -8.64 -17.67
CA TYR A 147 6.97 -7.74 -17.53
C TYR A 147 7.15 -6.85 -16.30
N ASP A 148 7.31 -5.54 -16.49
CA ASP A 148 7.64 -4.56 -15.44
C ASP A 148 6.51 -4.29 -14.42
N ASN A 149 5.37 -4.99 -14.52
CA ASN A 149 4.19 -4.77 -13.69
C ASN A 149 3.40 -6.07 -13.53
N ALA A 150 4.04 -7.09 -12.97
CA ALA A 150 3.38 -8.31 -12.53
C ALA A 150 3.03 -8.21 -11.04
N ALA A 151 2.03 -8.96 -10.60
CA ALA A 151 1.66 -9.09 -9.20
C ALA A 151 1.64 -10.55 -8.78
N MET A 152 2.34 -10.86 -7.69
CA MET A 152 2.26 -12.11 -6.95
C MET A 152 1.27 -11.96 -5.81
N TYR A 153 0.46 -13.00 -5.59
CA TYR A 153 -0.49 -13.10 -4.49
C TYR A 153 -0.26 -14.42 -3.78
N THR A 154 -0.13 -14.40 -2.45
CA THR A 154 -0.07 -15.60 -1.61
C THR A 154 -1.16 -15.53 -0.56
N GLN A 155 -1.90 -16.63 -0.35
CA GLN A 155 -2.90 -16.78 0.71
C GLN A 155 -2.47 -17.95 1.60
N ASN A 156 -2.02 -17.67 2.81
CA ASN A 156 -1.70 -18.67 3.82
C ASN A 156 -2.87 -18.83 4.77
N PHE A 157 -3.47 -20.02 4.79
CA PHE A 157 -4.60 -20.36 5.65
C PHE A 157 -4.12 -21.10 6.88
N GLY A 158 -4.81 -20.88 8.00
CA GLY A 158 -4.48 -21.52 9.26
C GLY A 158 -5.68 -21.69 10.19
N TRP A 159 -5.44 -22.43 11.27
CA TRP A 159 -6.34 -22.53 12.40
C TRP A 159 -5.62 -22.13 13.68
N GLY A 160 -6.19 -21.19 14.42
CA GLY A 160 -5.70 -20.78 15.73
C GLY A 160 -6.84 -20.54 16.71
N ASP A 161 -6.58 -20.80 18.00
CA ASP A 161 -7.48 -20.46 19.10
C ASP A 161 -7.13 -19.05 19.59
N SER A 162 -7.55 -18.03 18.83
CA SER A 162 -7.31 -16.63 19.20
C SER A 162 -8.17 -16.24 20.40
N THR A 163 -7.75 -16.68 21.59
CA THR A 163 -8.26 -16.20 22.86
C THR A 163 -7.65 -14.82 23.13
N THR A 164 -8.30 -13.79 22.60
CA THR A 164 -8.19 -12.38 23.06
C THR A 164 -6.76 -11.87 23.25
N THR A 165 -6.03 -11.69 22.14
CA THR A 165 -4.82 -10.87 22.15
C THR A 165 -5.24 -9.39 22.30
N ALA A 166 -4.43 -8.58 22.99
CA ALA A 166 -4.64 -7.13 23.04
C ALA A 166 -4.79 -6.55 21.63
N LEU A 167 -5.64 -5.52 21.45
CA LEU A 167 -5.84 -4.89 20.15
C LEU A 167 -4.50 -4.43 19.57
N GLN A 168 -4.20 -4.91 18.37
CA GLN A 168 -2.97 -4.60 17.63
C GLN A 168 -3.32 -4.32 16.18
N VAL A 169 -2.59 -3.37 15.61
CA VAL A 169 -2.61 -3.16 14.15
C VAL A 169 -1.71 -4.22 13.54
N MET A 170 -2.32 -5.00 12.65
CA MET A 170 -1.69 -6.12 11.96
C MET A 170 -1.27 -5.72 10.56
N ARG A 171 -1.95 -4.70 9.99
CA ARG A 171 -1.71 -4.20 8.64
C ARG A 171 -2.04 -2.73 8.59
N LEU A 172 -1.33 -1.98 7.79
CA LEU A 172 -1.71 -0.65 7.39
C LEU A 172 -1.02 -0.28 6.09
N SER A 173 -1.72 0.43 5.21
CA SER A 173 -1.16 0.97 3.98
C SER A 173 -1.63 2.42 3.84
N PRO A 174 -0.78 3.34 3.36
CA PRO A 174 0.65 3.16 3.08
C PRO A 174 1.43 2.87 4.37
N THR A 175 2.65 2.32 4.29
CA THR A 175 3.48 2.06 5.47
C THR A 175 4.12 3.32 6.03
N ASP A 176 4.34 4.29 5.14
CA ASP A 176 5.04 5.53 5.39
C ASP A 176 4.22 6.74 4.94
N SER A 177 4.74 7.91 5.23
CA SER A 177 4.19 9.16 4.69
C SER A 177 4.37 9.22 3.18
N ILE A 178 3.33 9.65 2.47
CA ILE A 178 3.29 9.71 1.00
C ILE A 178 3.68 11.12 0.53
N ILE A 179 4.46 11.19 -0.55
CA ILE A 179 4.68 12.40 -1.34
C ILE A 179 4.33 12.08 -2.79
N GLU A 180 3.42 12.83 -3.40
CA GLU A 180 2.99 12.61 -4.78
C GLU A 180 2.67 13.91 -5.51
N SER A 181 2.72 13.87 -6.85
CA SER A 181 2.45 15.03 -7.71
C SER A 181 1.11 14.92 -8.45
N ASP A 182 0.55 13.72 -8.58
CA ASP A 182 -0.75 13.50 -9.20
C ASP A 182 -1.88 13.67 -8.18
N LYS A 183 -2.97 14.31 -8.61
CA LYS A 183 -4.18 14.48 -7.76
C LYS A 183 -5.07 13.23 -7.82
N SER A 184 -4.48 12.04 -7.93
CA SER A 184 -5.20 10.78 -8.07
C SER A 184 -5.80 10.34 -6.73
N ALA A 185 -6.77 9.44 -6.78
CA ALA A 185 -7.34 8.85 -5.58
C ALA A 185 -6.28 8.00 -4.86
N ARG A 186 -6.25 8.09 -3.54
CA ARG A 186 -5.38 7.30 -2.68
C ARG A 186 -6.16 6.52 -1.66
N THR A 187 -5.79 5.26 -1.49
CA THR A 187 -6.39 4.37 -0.50
C THR A 187 -5.49 4.27 0.71
N PHE A 188 -6.06 4.53 1.88
CA PHE A 188 -5.45 4.26 3.17
C PHE A 188 -6.21 3.11 3.82
N SER A 189 -5.51 2.17 4.44
CA SER A 189 -6.13 1.01 5.08
C SER A 189 -5.47 0.66 6.40
N ILE A 190 -6.23 -0.03 7.25
CA ILE A 190 -5.79 -0.56 8.54
C ILE A 190 -6.51 -1.89 8.79
N GLY A 191 -5.75 -2.89 9.22
CA GLY A 191 -6.24 -4.20 9.64
C GLY A 191 -5.77 -4.49 11.06
N THR A 192 -6.63 -5.15 11.84
CA THR A 192 -6.44 -5.41 13.27
C THR A 192 -6.64 -6.90 13.57
N ASN A 193 -6.18 -7.34 14.74
CA ASN A 193 -6.30 -8.72 15.18
C ASN A 193 -7.65 -9.06 15.85
N VAL A 194 -8.46 -8.06 16.20
CA VAL A 194 -9.75 -8.22 16.88
C VAL A 194 -10.76 -7.23 16.30
N GLU A 195 -12.04 -7.61 16.27
CA GLU A 195 -13.11 -6.69 15.85
C GLU A 195 -13.14 -5.47 16.79
N CYS A 196 -13.19 -4.29 16.19
CA CYS A 196 -13.16 -3.02 16.90
C CYS A 196 -13.84 -1.90 16.10
N ASP A 197 -14.06 -0.76 16.74
CA ASP A 197 -14.47 0.45 16.05
C ASP A 197 -13.24 1.10 15.40
N ILE A 198 -13.29 1.35 14.09
CA ILE A 198 -12.24 2.04 13.35
C ILE A 198 -12.76 3.39 12.87
N ILE A 199 -12.12 4.46 13.36
CA ILE A 199 -12.48 5.84 13.05
C ILE A 199 -11.39 6.47 12.20
N TRP A 200 -11.76 6.92 11.00
CA TRP A 200 -10.89 7.69 10.11
C TRP A 200 -11.11 9.18 10.28
N SER A 201 -10.03 9.95 10.28
CA SER A 201 -10.08 11.40 10.26
C SER A 201 -9.07 12.00 9.27
N LEU A 202 -9.47 13.13 8.67
CA LEU A 202 -8.66 13.94 7.77
C LEU A 202 -8.58 15.36 8.34
N LYS A 203 -7.37 15.87 8.58
CA LYS A 203 -7.15 17.17 9.23
C LYS A 203 -7.89 17.32 10.58
N GLY A 204 -8.09 16.20 11.29
CA GLY A 204 -8.77 16.14 12.58
C GLY A 204 -10.31 16.03 12.51
N GLU A 205 -10.91 16.06 11.33
CA GLU A 205 -12.34 15.84 11.13
C GLU A 205 -12.62 14.37 10.82
N THR A 206 -13.61 13.76 11.47
CA THR A 206 -14.02 12.38 11.20
C THR A 206 -14.64 12.27 9.80
N ILE A 207 -14.11 11.37 8.98
CA ILE A 207 -14.54 11.14 7.59
C ILE A 207 -15.23 9.79 7.38
N LYS A 208 -14.92 8.79 8.21
CA LYS A 208 -15.51 7.44 8.15
C LYS A 208 -15.47 6.79 9.54
N VAL A 209 -16.49 6.01 9.85
CA VAL A 209 -16.55 5.15 11.04
C VAL A 209 -17.07 3.78 10.59
N ASP A 210 -16.32 2.74 10.88
CA ASP A 210 -16.75 1.35 10.73
C ASP A 210 -16.74 0.70 12.11
N SER A 211 -17.82 -0.01 12.46
CA SER A 211 -18.01 -0.59 13.79
C SER A 211 -17.96 -2.10 13.77
N ASP A 212 -17.36 -2.67 14.82
CA ASP A 212 -17.18 -4.12 15.00
C ASP A 212 -16.54 -4.79 13.77
N VAL A 213 -15.50 -4.16 13.22
CA VAL A 213 -14.77 -4.66 12.04
C VAL A 213 -13.35 -5.05 12.41
N LEU A 214 -12.81 -6.06 11.71
CA LEU A 214 -11.39 -6.41 11.79
C LEU A 214 -10.49 -5.41 11.05
N SER A 215 -11.07 -4.55 10.23
CA SER A 215 -10.33 -3.79 9.23
C SER A 215 -11.18 -2.70 8.61
N SER A 216 -10.51 -1.69 8.07
CA SER A 216 -11.18 -0.62 7.33
C SER A 216 -10.21 0.02 6.34
N TYR A 217 -10.75 0.67 5.32
CA TYR A 217 -10.02 1.53 4.41
C TYR A 217 -10.82 2.79 4.10
N CYS A 218 -10.14 3.84 3.65
CA CYS A 218 -10.73 5.01 3.03
C CYS A 218 -10.00 5.35 1.72
N GLU A 219 -10.78 5.59 0.66
CA GLU A 219 -10.26 6.14 -0.58
C GLU A 219 -10.49 7.66 -0.57
N LEU A 220 -9.42 8.42 -0.77
CA LEU A 220 -9.38 9.87 -0.65
C LEU A 220 -8.84 10.47 -1.94
N VAL A 221 -9.54 11.47 -2.48
CA VAL A 221 -9.04 12.31 -3.57
C VAL A 221 -8.61 13.64 -2.96
N PRO A 222 -7.38 14.12 -3.23
CA PRO A 222 -6.93 15.36 -2.63
C PRO A 222 -7.64 16.55 -3.29
N PRO A 223 -8.24 17.46 -2.51
CA PRO A 223 -8.98 18.58 -3.07
C PRO A 223 -8.08 19.62 -3.76
N ALA A 224 -6.83 19.78 -3.33
CA ALA A 224 -5.82 20.68 -3.89
C ALA A 224 -4.40 20.23 -3.49
N GLY A 225 -3.36 20.89 -4.03
CA GLY A 225 -2.01 20.73 -3.48
C GLY A 225 -1.94 21.13 -2.00
N GLY A 226 -1.15 20.40 -1.21
CA GLY A 226 -0.96 20.68 0.20
C GLY A 226 -0.62 19.45 1.04
N THR A 227 -0.48 19.67 2.34
CA THR A 227 -0.22 18.60 3.31
C THR A 227 -1.51 18.22 4.04
N TYR A 228 -1.77 16.92 4.10
CA TYR A 228 -2.92 16.31 4.73
C TYR A 228 -2.45 15.36 5.84
N GLN A 229 -3.10 15.46 7.00
CA GLN A 229 -2.90 14.51 8.11
C GLN A 229 -4.06 13.52 8.06
N VAL A 230 -3.77 12.28 7.67
CA VAL A 230 -4.73 11.17 7.66
C VAL A 230 -4.49 10.36 8.93
N LYS A 231 -5.56 9.98 9.63
CA LYS A 231 -5.48 9.26 10.90
C LYS A 231 -6.53 8.17 10.98
N ALA A 232 -6.12 6.98 11.41
CA ALA A 232 -6.99 5.90 11.81
C ALA A 232 -6.86 5.64 13.32
N THR A 233 -7.99 5.50 14.01
CA THR A 233 -8.05 5.11 15.42
C THR A 233 -8.87 3.82 15.52
N ALA A 234 -8.21 2.71 15.83
CA ALA A 234 -8.85 1.45 16.18
C ALA A 234 -9.13 1.43 17.68
N SER A 235 -10.39 1.25 18.09
CA SER A 235 -10.83 1.34 19.48
C SER A 235 -11.47 0.03 19.92
N GLY A 236 -10.78 -0.71 20.78
CA GLY A 236 -11.26 -1.94 21.40
C GLY A 236 -11.83 -1.70 22.80
N SER A 237 -12.33 -2.77 23.43
CA SER A 237 -13.00 -2.71 24.75
C SER A 237 -12.13 -2.14 25.89
N ALA A 238 -10.80 -2.15 25.75
CA ALA A 238 -9.87 -1.70 26.78
C ALA A 238 -8.72 -0.82 26.28
N GLN A 239 -8.53 -0.67 24.95
CA GLN A 239 -7.36 -0.02 24.36
C GLN A 239 -7.71 0.61 23.01
N ASN A 240 -7.04 1.72 22.70
CA ASN A 240 -7.05 2.32 21.36
C ASN A 240 -5.66 2.23 20.76
N VAL A 241 -5.59 1.86 19.48
CA VAL A 241 -4.37 1.92 18.67
C VAL A 241 -4.56 2.98 17.60
N VAL A 242 -3.56 3.85 17.44
CA VAL A 242 -3.62 5.01 16.54
C VAL A 242 -2.52 4.90 15.50
N THR A 243 -2.90 5.13 14.24
CA THR A 243 -1.99 5.26 13.10
C THR A 243 -2.21 6.61 12.42
N GLU A 244 -1.13 7.31 12.08
CA GLU A 244 -1.17 8.63 11.44
C GLU A 244 -0.20 8.69 10.27
N TRP A 245 -0.63 9.33 9.18
CA TRP A 245 0.15 9.54 7.96
C TRP A 245 0.21 11.02 7.61
N THR A 246 1.39 11.45 7.16
CA THR A 246 1.53 12.71 6.43
C THR A 246 1.42 12.42 4.94
N TRP A 247 0.44 13.03 4.28
CA TRP A 247 0.24 12.94 2.84
C TRP A 247 0.49 14.31 2.20
N LEU A 248 1.60 14.44 1.48
CA LEU A 248 1.98 15.65 0.77
C LEU A 248 1.63 15.51 -0.71
N VAL A 249 0.65 16.29 -1.15
CA VAL A 249 0.28 16.41 -2.56
C VAL A 249 0.95 17.66 -3.09
N VAL A 250 2.01 17.47 -3.86
CA VAL A 250 2.70 18.55 -4.55
C VAL A 250 1.85 18.93 -5.74
N GLU A 251 1.51 20.21 -5.87
CA GLU A 251 0.88 20.67 -7.10
C GLU A 251 1.90 20.56 -8.23
N GLU A 252 1.69 19.57 -9.11
CA GLU A 252 2.40 19.51 -10.36
C GLU A 252 1.96 20.74 -11.18
N THR A 253 2.83 21.73 -11.29
CA THR A 253 2.72 22.72 -12.37
C THR A 253 2.87 21.94 -13.66
N VAL A 254 1.74 21.65 -14.32
CA VAL A 254 1.74 21.08 -15.67
C VAL A 254 2.46 22.09 -16.57
N MET A 255 3.74 21.86 -16.79
CA MET A 255 4.57 22.68 -17.69
C MET A 255 4.04 22.48 -19.11
N LEU A 256 3.34 23.50 -19.64
CA LEU A 256 2.82 23.46 -21.00
C LEU A 256 4.00 23.63 -21.98
N LYS A 257 4.05 22.84 -23.06
CA LYS A 257 5.02 23.07 -24.15
C LYS A 257 4.74 24.44 -24.75
N GLY A 258 5.63 25.41 -24.52
CA GLY A 258 5.42 26.82 -24.86
C GLY A 258 5.34 27.79 -23.66
N ASP A 259 5.13 27.28 -22.45
CA ASP A 259 5.22 28.03 -21.18
C ASP A 259 6.68 28.04 -20.73
N ALA A 260 7.47 28.89 -21.37
CA ALA A 260 8.90 28.98 -21.17
C ALA A 260 9.26 29.71 -19.86
N ASN A 261 8.33 30.45 -19.26
CA ASN A 261 8.54 31.17 -18.01
C ASN A 261 7.96 30.46 -16.76
N ASN A 262 7.26 29.32 -16.95
CA ASN A 262 6.63 28.52 -15.91
C ASN A 262 5.60 29.31 -15.09
N ASP A 263 4.79 30.14 -15.77
CA ASP A 263 3.68 30.87 -15.16
C ASP A 263 2.32 30.19 -15.34
N GLY A 264 2.29 29.04 -16.02
CA GLY A 264 1.10 28.26 -16.32
C GLY A 264 0.29 28.77 -17.51
N LEU A 265 0.76 29.81 -18.23
CA LEU A 265 0.06 30.44 -19.35
C LEU A 265 0.98 30.61 -20.55
N ILE A 266 0.63 30.01 -21.69
CA ILE A 266 1.33 30.29 -22.95
C ILE A 266 0.95 31.68 -23.47
N ASN A 267 1.82 32.68 -23.28
CA ASN A 267 1.57 34.09 -23.55
C ASN A 267 2.84 34.84 -24.06
N ILE A 268 2.72 36.16 -24.31
CA ILE A 268 3.83 36.95 -24.87
C ILE A 268 5.05 37.03 -23.95
N LEU A 269 4.86 36.81 -22.64
CA LEU A 269 5.94 36.81 -21.66
C LEU A 269 6.86 35.60 -21.83
N ASP A 270 6.37 34.50 -22.42
CA ASP A 270 7.19 33.34 -22.74
C ASP A 270 8.25 33.66 -23.78
N PHE A 271 7.95 34.51 -24.78
CA PHE A 271 8.96 34.95 -25.77
C PHE A 271 10.20 35.55 -25.09
N SER A 272 9.99 36.26 -23.97
CA SER A 272 11.09 36.86 -23.21
C SER A 272 11.90 35.82 -22.44
N ALA A 273 11.30 34.68 -22.08
CA ALA A 273 12.00 33.54 -21.50
C ALA A 273 12.74 32.71 -22.57
N PHE A 274 12.12 32.45 -23.73
CA PHE A 274 12.76 31.82 -24.89
C PHE A 274 14.03 32.56 -25.34
N ALA A 275 13.98 33.90 -25.40
CA ALA A 275 15.13 34.72 -25.80
C ALA A 275 16.35 34.53 -24.90
N LYS A 276 16.16 34.14 -23.63
CA LYS A 276 17.27 33.90 -22.68
C LYS A 276 18.03 32.61 -22.96
N VAL A 277 17.40 31.66 -23.63
CA VAL A 277 17.95 30.32 -23.94
C VAL A 277 18.17 30.12 -25.46
N TYR A 278 18.06 31.19 -26.25
CA TYR A 278 18.30 31.15 -27.70
C TYR A 278 19.71 30.66 -28.05
N ASN A 279 19.80 29.80 -29.07
CA ASN A 279 21.02 29.17 -29.57
C ASN A 279 21.73 28.28 -28.53
N SER A 280 20.94 27.55 -27.72
CA SER A 280 21.44 26.57 -26.75
C SER A 280 20.84 25.19 -27.00
N THR A 281 21.54 24.16 -26.50
CA THR A 281 21.08 22.77 -26.54
C THR A 281 20.15 22.49 -25.37
N THR A 282 19.18 21.58 -25.58
CA THR A 282 18.17 21.28 -24.58
C THR A 282 18.74 20.53 -23.36
N THR A 283 18.88 21.23 -22.24
CA THR A 283 19.25 20.65 -20.94
C THR A 283 18.26 21.08 -19.85
N GLY A 284 17.86 20.14 -18.99
CA GLY A 284 16.95 20.40 -17.88
C GLY A 284 15.70 21.16 -18.34
N THR A 285 15.53 22.38 -17.82
CA THR A 285 14.35 23.21 -18.04
C THR A 285 14.25 23.94 -19.38
N SER A 286 15.18 23.69 -20.30
CA SER A 286 15.19 24.32 -21.62
C SER A 286 14.59 23.43 -22.71
N LYS A 287 14.28 22.16 -22.42
CA LYS A 287 13.63 21.22 -23.34
C LYS A 287 12.29 21.70 -23.90
N TRP A 288 11.60 22.56 -23.18
CA TRP A 288 10.29 23.09 -23.58
C TRP A 288 10.40 24.33 -24.46
N ALA A 289 11.62 24.87 -24.58
CA ALA A 289 11.94 25.92 -25.53
C ALA A 289 12.23 25.39 -26.94
N ASP A 290 12.43 24.08 -27.07
CA ASP A 290 12.60 23.33 -28.32
C ASP A 290 11.22 22.80 -28.75
N PHE A 291 10.54 23.62 -29.54
CA PHE A 291 9.15 23.40 -29.92
C PHE A 291 9.03 22.40 -31.07
N ASN A 292 10.07 22.28 -31.90
CA ASN A 292 10.12 21.35 -33.03
C ASN A 292 10.81 20.01 -32.71
N ASP A 293 11.28 19.83 -31.47
CA ASP A 293 11.97 18.63 -30.95
C ASP A 293 13.25 18.28 -31.73
N ASP A 294 13.97 19.29 -32.25
CA ASP A 294 15.20 19.10 -33.03
C ASP A 294 16.49 19.10 -32.18
N GLY A 295 16.35 19.31 -30.87
CA GLY A 295 17.43 19.34 -29.89
C GLY A 295 18.12 20.71 -29.74
N MET A 296 17.69 21.73 -30.50
CA MET A 296 18.33 23.05 -30.58
C MET A 296 17.31 24.17 -30.49
N ILE A 297 17.43 25.03 -29.48
CA ILE A 297 16.52 26.18 -29.34
C ILE A 297 16.93 27.29 -30.30
N ASN A 298 16.19 27.47 -31.38
CA ASN A 298 16.55 28.35 -32.49
C ASN A 298 15.32 29.00 -33.16
N ILE A 299 15.53 29.73 -34.26
CA ILE A 299 14.49 30.48 -34.97
C ILE A 299 13.31 29.59 -35.47
N LEU A 300 13.56 28.30 -35.67
CA LEU A 300 12.54 27.33 -36.06
C LEU A 300 11.54 27.08 -34.93
N ASP A 301 11.97 27.12 -33.67
CA ASP A 301 11.09 27.03 -32.49
C ASP A 301 10.22 28.27 -32.35
N PHE A 302 10.79 29.46 -32.57
CA PHE A 302 10.03 30.71 -32.60
C PHE A 302 8.97 30.69 -33.70
N SER A 303 9.31 30.14 -34.87
CA SER A 303 8.40 30.01 -36.01
C SER A 303 7.31 28.97 -35.76
N ALA A 304 7.60 27.93 -34.99
CA ALA A 304 6.65 26.91 -34.60
C ALA A 304 5.71 27.42 -33.52
N PHE A 305 6.23 28.10 -32.49
CA PHE A 305 5.47 28.75 -31.44
C PHE A 305 4.49 29.80 -31.99
N ALA A 306 4.95 30.67 -32.89
CA ALA A 306 4.10 31.69 -33.52
C ALA A 306 2.92 31.13 -34.34
N LYS A 307 2.97 29.85 -34.77
CA LYS A 307 1.85 29.19 -35.47
C LYS A 307 0.76 28.70 -34.53
N VAL A 308 1.08 28.48 -33.25
CA VAL A 308 0.15 28.02 -32.21
C VAL A 308 -0.34 29.18 -31.35
N TYR A 309 0.43 30.27 -31.30
CA TYR A 309 0.11 31.53 -30.63
C TYR A 309 -1.00 32.32 -31.36
N ASN A 310 -2.24 31.79 -31.39
CA ASN A 310 -3.55 32.49 -31.46
C ASN A 310 -4.74 31.52 -31.72
N LYS A 311 -4.66 30.26 -31.29
CA LYS A 311 -5.74 29.27 -31.45
C LYS A 311 -6.30 28.82 -30.12
#